data_AF-A0A937G305-F1
#
_entry.id   AF-A0A937G305-F1
#
_cell.length_a   1.000
_cell.length_b   1.000
_cell.length_c   1.000
_cell.angle_alpha   90.00
_cell.angle_beta   90.00
_cell.angle_gamma   90.00
#
_symmetry.space_group_name_H-M   'P 1'
#
loop_
_entity.id
_entity.type
_entity.pdbx_description
1 polymer ?
#
loop_
_entity_poly.entity_id
_entity_poly.type
_entity_poly.pdbx_seq_one_letter_code
_entity_poly.pdbx_strand_id
1 'polypeptide(L)'
;MRFLLVTLICLFGIAFNASAQKVNKPKNKAQKADNSFEPFRPEEVKAPVKKSNKKRKKSFSSKYNKTLEEKREEFAKRMEANAKSERKKQRQMIKPQYSDPSYFGHKNKPKKRKPSKRKFCKECGIVH
;
A
#
# COMPACT_ATOMS: atom_id res chain seq x y z
N MET A 1 17.83 21.17 -21.11
CA MET A 1 16.58 20.56 -21.67
C MET A 1 16.11 19.30 -20.96
N ARG A 2 16.99 18.31 -20.66
CA ARG A 2 16.57 17.08 -19.96
C ARG A 2 16.14 17.30 -18.49
N PHE A 3 16.75 18.23 -17.77
CA PHE A 3 16.37 18.54 -16.38
C PHE A 3 15.02 19.26 -16.26
N LEU A 4 14.66 20.12 -17.21
CA LEU A 4 13.35 20.80 -17.25
C LEU A 4 12.19 19.84 -17.52
N LEU A 5 12.43 18.77 -18.29
CA LEU A 5 11.43 17.74 -18.58
C LEU A 5 11.10 16.90 -17.34
N VAL A 6 12.09 16.60 -16.49
CA VAL A 6 11.89 15.80 -15.28
C VAL A 6 11.11 16.59 -14.21
N THR A 7 11.39 17.89 -14.08
CA THR A 7 10.66 18.76 -13.12
C THR A 7 9.20 18.97 -13.52
N LEU A 8 8.90 19.03 -14.82
CA LEU A 8 7.52 19.14 -15.31
C LEU A 8 6.70 17.86 -15.02
N ILE A 9 7.28 16.67 -15.18
CA ILE A 9 6.58 15.40 -14.93
C ILE A 9 6.24 15.21 -13.44
N CYS A 10 7.10 15.68 -12.54
CA CYS A 10 6.85 15.58 -11.09
C CYS A 10 5.71 16.50 -10.60
N LEU A 11 5.44 17.62 -11.27
CA LEU A 11 4.38 18.56 -10.87
C LEU A 11 2.98 18.15 -11.37
N PHE A 12 2.88 17.41 -12.47
CA PHE A 12 1.59 16.96 -13.00
C PHE A 12 1.04 15.67 -12.34
N GLY A 13 1.83 14.97 -11.52
CA GLY A 13 1.46 13.67 -10.95
C GLY A 13 0.49 13.67 -9.75
N ILE A 14 0.05 14.84 -9.25
CA ILE A 14 -0.73 14.93 -7.98
C ILE A 14 -2.23 15.21 -8.20
N ALA A 15 -2.68 15.52 -9.42
CA ALA A 15 -4.06 15.92 -9.67
C ALA A 15 -4.95 14.80 -10.25
N PHE A 16 -5.10 13.67 -9.55
CA PHE A 16 -6.15 12.69 -9.89
C PHE A 16 -6.72 12.03 -8.63
N ASN A 17 -7.70 12.69 -8.00
CA ASN A 17 -8.75 12.05 -7.21
C ASN A 17 -9.87 13.07 -6.91
N ALA A 18 -10.75 13.29 -7.88
CA ALA A 18 -12.04 13.96 -7.65
C ALA A 18 -13.07 13.52 -8.70
N SER A 19 -13.79 12.44 -8.40
CA SER A 19 -15.05 12.08 -9.08
C SER A 19 -16.01 11.60 -8.00
N ALA A 20 -16.79 12.47 -7.36
CA ALA A 20 -18.07 13.02 -7.82
C ALA A 20 -19.15 11.92 -8.00
N GLN A 21 -19.78 11.51 -6.89
CA GLN A 21 -21.01 10.73 -6.94
C GLN A 21 -22.21 11.67 -7.08
N LYS A 22 -22.74 11.69 -8.30
CA LYS A 22 -23.98 12.35 -8.70
C LYS A 22 -25.12 11.35 -8.47
N VAL A 23 -26.07 11.66 -7.59
CA VAL A 23 -27.33 10.90 -7.48
C VAL A 23 -28.51 11.87 -7.41
N ASN A 24 -29.48 11.58 -8.28
CA ASN A 24 -30.60 12.40 -8.72
C ASN A 24 -31.62 12.71 -7.61
N LYS A 25 -32.15 13.94 -7.58
CA LYS A 25 -33.39 14.28 -6.85
C LYS A 25 -34.56 14.33 -7.82
N PRO A 26 -35.63 13.52 -7.66
CA PRO A 26 -36.95 13.91 -8.14
C PRO A 26 -37.58 14.92 -7.18
N LYS A 27 -38.05 16.03 -7.74
CA LYS A 27 -38.86 17.05 -7.07
C LYS A 27 -40.25 16.46 -6.81
N ASN A 28 -40.75 16.60 -5.58
CA ASN A 28 -42.18 16.72 -5.31
C ASN A 28 -42.36 17.73 -4.17
N LYS A 29 -42.56 19.00 -4.54
CA LYS A 29 -43.09 20.01 -3.63
C LYS A 29 -44.60 19.81 -3.62
N ALA A 30 -45.14 19.19 -2.57
CA ALA A 30 -46.54 19.37 -2.23
C ALA A 30 -46.69 20.82 -1.74
N GLN A 31 -47.49 21.61 -2.45
CA GLN A 31 -47.88 22.96 -2.04
C GLN A 31 -48.65 22.85 -0.72
N LYS A 32 -48.14 23.49 0.33
CA LYS A 32 -48.88 23.72 1.57
C LYS A 32 -49.42 25.15 1.48
N ALA A 33 -50.73 25.31 1.64
CA ALA A 33 -51.42 26.59 1.57
C ALA A 33 -50.96 27.51 2.71
N ASP A 34 -50.66 28.76 2.38
CA ASP A 34 -50.31 29.81 3.33
C ASP A 34 -51.58 30.34 4.00
N ASN A 35 -51.83 29.94 5.24
CA ASN A 35 -52.83 30.58 6.08
C ASN A 35 -52.13 31.61 6.97
N SER A 36 -52.38 32.90 6.74
CA SER A 36 -51.72 34.07 7.36
C SER A 36 -52.03 34.29 8.86
N PHE A 37 -52.33 33.23 9.63
CA PHE A 37 -52.74 33.37 11.04
C PHE A 37 -52.00 32.46 12.02
N GLU A 38 -50.97 31.72 11.61
CA GLU A 38 -50.16 30.97 12.59
C GLU A 38 -48.99 31.82 13.14
N PRO A 39 -48.89 31.98 14.48
CA PRO A 39 -47.72 32.60 15.08
C PRO A 39 -46.48 31.74 14.82
N PHE A 40 -45.38 32.40 14.42
CA PHE A 40 -44.11 31.76 14.11
C PHE A 40 -43.62 30.93 15.31
N ARG A 41 -43.73 29.60 15.20
CA ARG A 41 -43.08 28.67 16.12
C ARG A 41 -41.72 28.32 15.51
N PRO A 42 -40.59 28.65 16.16
CA PRO A 42 -39.32 28.10 15.71
C PRO A 42 -39.39 26.59 15.88
N GLU A 43 -39.42 25.85 14.78
CA GLU A 43 -39.20 24.42 14.79
C GLU A 43 -37.82 24.18 15.39
N GLU A 44 -37.76 23.53 16.56
CA GLU A 44 -36.52 22.98 17.07
C GLU A 44 -36.06 21.87 16.11
N VAL A 45 -35.27 22.26 15.10
CA VAL A 45 -34.60 21.31 14.22
C VAL A 45 -33.56 20.58 15.06
N LYS A 46 -33.98 19.51 15.75
CA LYS A 46 -33.07 18.55 16.38
C LYS A 46 -32.23 17.95 15.26
N ALA A 47 -31.01 18.44 15.11
CA ALA A 47 -30.06 17.89 14.16
C ALA A 47 -29.98 16.37 14.38
N PRO A 48 -30.06 15.54 13.32
CA PRO A 48 -29.95 14.10 13.48
C PRO A 48 -28.56 13.81 14.06
N VAL A 49 -28.53 13.34 15.30
CA VAL A 49 -27.30 12.88 15.96
C VAL A 49 -26.81 11.68 15.16
N LYS A 50 -25.88 11.92 14.22
CA LYS A 50 -25.19 10.86 13.50
C LYS A 50 -24.43 10.05 14.55
N LYS A 51 -24.97 8.90 14.94
CA LYS A 51 -24.23 7.90 15.75
C LYS A 51 -23.05 7.43 14.90
N SER A 52 -21.93 8.13 15.00
CA SER A 52 -20.68 7.67 14.42
C SER A 52 -20.30 6.41 15.18
N ASN A 53 -20.36 5.25 14.52
CA ASN A 53 -19.77 4.01 15.04
C ASN A 53 -18.24 4.17 15.08
N LYS A 54 -17.75 4.94 16.05
CA LYS A 54 -16.32 5.12 16.29
C LYS A 54 -15.84 3.80 16.87
N LYS A 55 -15.22 2.95 16.04
CA LYS A 55 -14.54 1.73 16.51
C LYS A 55 -13.61 2.14 17.66
N ARG A 56 -13.98 1.77 18.89
CA ARG A 56 -13.17 2.07 20.08
C ARG A 56 -11.80 1.40 19.87
N LYS A 57 -10.74 2.19 19.84
CA LYS A 57 -9.37 1.66 19.84
C LYS A 57 -9.22 0.86 21.13
N LYS A 58 -8.94 -0.45 21.02
CA LYS A 58 -8.65 -1.30 22.17
C LYS A 58 -7.53 -0.66 22.99
N SER A 59 -7.74 -0.53 24.31
CA SER A 59 -6.76 0.06 25.21
C SER A 59 -5.45 -0.75 25.21
N PHE A 60 -4.34 -0.11 25.58
CA PHE A 60 -3.03 -0.77 25.66
C PHE A 60 -3.06 -2.00 26.58
N SER A 61 -3.77 -1.91 27.71
CA SER A 61 -4.04 -3.02 28.64
C SER A 61 -4.72 -4.23 27.96
N SER A 62 -5.72 -3.98 27.11
CA SER A 62 -6.41 -5.03 26.34
C SER A 62 -5.50 -5.78 25.36
N LYS A 63 -4.40 -5.18 24.91
CA LYS A 63 -3.41 -5.87 24.06
C LYS A 63 -2.42 -6.73 24.86
N TYR A 64 -2.22 -6.42 26.14
CA TYR A 64 -1.27 -7.11 27.00
C TYR A 64 -1.90 -8.33 27.68
N ASN A 65 -3.19 -8.25 27.99
CA ASN A 65 -4.00 -9.33 28.55
C ASN A 65 -4.43 -10.36 27.50
N LYS A 66 -3.52 -10.74 26.59
CA LYS A 66 -3.74 -11.91 25.73
C LYS A 66 -3.62 -13.18 26.54
N THR A 67 -4.49 -14.14 26.27
CA THR A 67 -4.47 -15.44 26.96
C THR A 67 -3.18 -16.18 26.62
N LEU A 68 -2.79 -17.13 27.47
CA LEU A 68 -1.61 -17.97 27.21
C LEU A 68 -1.74 -18.77 25.91
N GLU A 69 -2.96 -19.18 25.55
CA GLU A 69 -3.24 -19.87 24.28
C GLU A 69 -2.94 -18.99 23.06
N GLU A 70 -3.41 -17.73 23.06
CA GLU A 70 -3.12 -16.78 21.99
C GLU A 70 -1.60 -16.56 21.83
N LYS A 71 -0.86 -16.50 22.94
CA LYS A 71 0.61 -16.36 22.91
C LYS A 71 1.31 -17.60 22.33
N ARG A 72 0.81 -18.81 22.64
CA ARG A 72 1.31 -20.08 22.09
C ARG A 72 1.06 -20.15 20.58
N GLU A 73 -0.13 -19.77 20.13
CA GLU A 73 -0.44 -19.71 18.70
C GLU A 73 0.43 -18.69 17.96
N GLU A 74 0.63 -17.49 18.53
CA GLU A 74 1.50 -16.47 17.94
C GLU A 74 2.96 -16.93 17.86
N PHE A 75 3.42 -17.70 18.85
CA PHE A 75 4.73 -18.33 18.80
C PHE A 75 4.82 -19.37 17.68
N ALA A 76 3.85 -20.29 17.59
CA ALA A 76 3.82 -21.32 16.55
C ALA A 76 3.82 -20.69 15.14
N LYS A 77 2.98 -19.67 14.92
CA LYS A 77 2.92 -18.93 13.64
C LYS A 77 4.26 -18.28 13.29
N ARG A 78 4.96 -17.69 14.27
CA ARG A 78 6.31 -17.13 14.06
C ARG A 78 7.33 -18.20 13.71
N MET A 79 7.31 -19.33 14.40
CA MET A 79 8.22 -20.45 14.11
C MET A 79 8.01 -20.99 12.70
N GLU A 80 6.75 -21.17 12.28
CA GLU A 80 6.43 -21.60 10.93
C GLU A 80 6.87 -20.59 9.86
N ALA A 81 6.60 -19.30 10.08
CA ALA A 81 7.01 -18.23 9.18
C ALA A 81 8.55 -18.18 9.03
N ASN A 82 9.27 -18.32 10.14
CA ASN A 82 10.73 -18.38 10.16
C ASN A 82 11.23 -19.59 9.35
N ALA A 83 10.71 -20.79 9.62
CA ALA A 83 11.07 -22.00 8.90
C ALA A 83 10.82 -21.87 7.39
N LYS A 84 9.69 -21.27 6.99
CA LYS A 84 9.37 -20.99 5.58
C LYS A 84 10.35 -20.00 4.96
N SER A 85 10.73 -18.95 5.70
CA SER A 85 11.68 -17.94 5.24
C SER A 85 13.08 -18.53 5.04
N GLU A 86 13.55 -19.36 5.98
CA GLU A 86 14.84 -20.02 5.91
C GLU A 86 14.90 -21.02 4.76
N ARG A 87 13.86 -21.83 4.56
CA ARG A 87 13.74 -22.69 3.37
C ARG A 87 13.82 -21.90 2.06
N LYS A 88 13.17 -20.73 1.99
CA LYS A 88 13.23 -19.85 0.82
C LYS A 88 14.65 -19.29 0.61
N LYS A 89 15.33 -18.87 1.67
CA LYS A 89 16.72 -18.40 1.61
C LYS A 89 17.66 -19.51 1.12
N GLN A 90 17.57 -20.71 1.70
CA GLN A 90 18.37 -21.87 1.29
C GLN A 90 18.21 -22.17 -0.20
N ARG A 91 16.98 -22.19 -0.72
CA ARG A 91 16.72 -22.37 -2.16
C ARG A 91 17.34 -21.27 -3.02
N GLN A 92 17.41 -20.03 -2.54
CA GLN A 92 18.04 -18.93 -3.26
C GLN A 92 19.57 -19.03 -3.24
N MET A 93 20.16 -19.49 -2.13
CA MET A 93 21.61 -19.69 -1.99
C MET A 93 22.14 -20.80 -2.89
N ILE A 94 21.32 -21.81 -3.23
CA ILE A 94 21.69 -22.89 -4.18
C ILE A 94 21.83 -22.36 -5.62
N LYS A 95 21.30 -21.17 -5.95
CA LYS A 95 21.40 -20.63 -7.31
C LYS A 95 22.88 -20.47 -7.70
N PRO A 96 23.25 -20.82 -8.95
CA PRO A 96 24.63 -20.72 -9.43
C PRO A 96 25.19 -19.30 -9.35
N GLN A 97 24.33 -18.29 -9.31
CA GLN A 97 24.70 -16.89 -9.12
C GLN A 97 25.50 -16.63 -7.82
N TYR A 98 25.27 -17.42 -6.77
CA TYR A 98 25.91 -17.25 -5.47
C TYR A 98 27.07 -18.24 -5.23
N SER A 99 27.29 -19.20 -6.13
CA SER A 99 28.33 -20.22 -5.99
C SER A 99 29.40 -20.18 -7.10
N ASP A 100 29.04 -19.85 -8.34
CA ASP A 100 29.98 -19.76 -9.46
C ASP A 100 30.61 -18.35 -9.52
N PRO A 101 31.95 -18.23 -9.44
CA PRO A 101 32.63 -16.94 -9.56
C PRO A 101 32.37 -16.22 -10.89
N SER A 102 32.02 -16.95 -11.94
CA SER A 102 31.68 -16.37 -13.24
C SER A 102 30.47 -15.43 -13.18
N TYR A 103 29.62 -15.57 -12.16
CA TYR A 103 28.36 -14.87 -12.02
C TYR A 103 28.44 -13.66 -11.06
N PHE A 104 29.60 -13.41 -10.44
CA PHE A 104 29.76 -12.34 -9.45
C PHE A 104 29.29 -10.99 -10.01
N GLY A 105 28.32 -10.38 -9.32
CA GLY A 105 27.77 -9.07 -9.68
C GLY A 105 26.86 -9.08 -10.92
N HIS A 106 26.59 -10.24 -11.53
CA HIS A 106 25.75 -10.34 -12.72
C HIS A 106 24.46 -11.10 -12.47
N LYS A 107 23.38 -10.65 -13.11
CA LYS A 107 22.13 -11.41 -13.15
C LYS A 107 22.20 -12.61 -14.10
N ASN A 108 23.08 -12.57 -15.09
CA ASN A 108 23.28 -13.61 -16.08
C ASN A 108 24.77 -13.91 -16.24
N LYS A 109 25.14 -15.16 -16.54
CA LYS A 109 26.54 -15.52 -16.80
C LYS A 109 27.07 -14.69 -17.97
N PRO A 110 28.19 -13.96 -17.83
CA PRO A 110 28.81 -13.26 -18.93
C PRO A 110 29.19 -14.19 -20.07
N LYS A 111 29.03 -13.71 -21.30
CA LYS A 111 29.40 -14.47 -22.50
C LYS A 111 30.93 -14.55 -22.58
N LYS A 112 31.48 -15.75 -22.51
CA LYS A 112 32.92 -16.01 -22.75
C LYS A 112 33.27 -15.67 -24.20
N ARG A 113 34.24 -14.78 -24.43
CA ARG A 113 34.67 -14.34 -25.77
C ARG A 113 36.12 -14.77 -26.06
N LYS A 114 36.48 -14.82 -27.35
CA LYS A 114 37.89 -14.96 -27.77
C LYS A 114 38.70 -13.73 -27.30
N PRO A 115 40.01 -13.85 -27.05
CA PRO A 115 40.83 -12.77 -26.48
C PRO A 115 40.70 -11.41 -27.19
N SER A 116 40.63 -11.41 -28.52
CA SER A 116 40.50 -10.19 -29.35
C SER A 116 39.13 -9.54 -29.36
N LYS A 117 38.10 -10.21 -28.81
CA LYS A 117 36.70 -9.75 -28.84
C LYS A 117 36.12 -9.51 -27.45
N ARG A 118 36.93 -9.59 -26.41
CA ARG A 118 36.49 -9.37 -25.02
C ARG A 118 35.95 -7.96 -24.84
N LYS A 119 34.94 -7.80 -23.99
CA LYS A 119 34.28 -6.51 -23.74
C LYS A 119 34.27 -6.20 -22.25
N PHE A 120 34.45 -4.92 -21.92
CA PHE A 120 34.28 -4.42 -20.57
C PHE A 120 32.82 -4.52 -20.15
N CYS A 121 32.57 -5.06 -18.96
CA CYS A 121 31.23 -5.18 -18.41
C CYS A 121 30.96 -4.13 -17.34
N LYS A 122 29.87 -3.39 -17.51
CA LYS A 122 29.51 -2.25 -16.66
C LYS A 122 29.05 -2.64 -15.25
N GLU A 123 28.64 -3.89 -15.04
CA GLU A 123 28.10 -4.34 -13.76
C GLU A 123 29.21 -4.80 -12.80
N CYS A 124 30.26 -5.48 -13.30
CA CYS A 124 31.34 -6.03 -12.48
C CYS A 124 32.67 -5.28 -12.62
N GLY A 125 32.80 -4.38 -13.60
CA GLY A 125 34.04 -3.63 -13.82
C GLY A 125 35.21 -4.44 -14.38
N ILE A 126 34.98 -5.68 -14.87
CA ILE A 126 36.00 -6.52 -15.50
C ILE A 126 35.69 -6.81 -16.98
N VAL A 127 36.70 -7.31 -17.69
CA VAL A 127 36.62 -7.62 -19.12
C VAL A 127 36.31 -9.12 -19.32
N HIS A 128 35.18 -9.43 -19.96
CA HIS A 128 34.70 -10.79 -20.28
C HIS A 128 34.89 -11.19 -21.73
#